data_AF-A0AAD8FFF8-F1
#
_entry.id   AF-A0AAD8FFF8-F1
#
_cell.length_a   1.000
_cell.length_b   1.000
_cell.length_c   1.000
_cell.angle_alpha   90.00
_cell.angle_beta   90.00
_cell.angle_gamma   90.00
#
_symmetry.space_group_name_H-M   'P 1'
#
loop_
_entity.id
_entity.type
_entity.pdbx_description
1 polymer ?
#
loop_
_entity_poly.entity_id
_entity_poly.type
_entity_poly.pdbx_seq_one_letter_code
_entity_poly.pdbx_strand_id
1 'polypeptide(L)'
;MTTNRDKHSRPLPKVSETSLASRPPYNNVTNKHGAANMPSNSKLASSERPVYMDIPELQQRRPELGAYSQLSVVDHYEMLAPAENSRVKSTPHTPQKVVTNKCVCLAVGCILFCLVVVLASSLATLFVLRNNLDKNLNTKFSSLVNFQSAIKTELIQSLKSLCSNYNETIDLTILYSDTCYCLYRKQLTWDSAREFCLSKGPGVHLAEIYDKKTNDYLIPILQASQTNTGIWLGGSDLVKEGVWLWNYTKIPIETFNPTQWAPNEPSNFRSRFTLEEHCLEVFNHTTPIFMWNDHSCTEYNTKPFLCQSPKIGSRCFC
;
A
#
# COMPACT_ATOMS: atom_id res chain seq x y z
N MET A 1 -77.67 -21.89 21.88
CA MET A 1 -77.74 -23.34 22.15
C MET A 1 -76.67 -24.03 21.32
N THR A 2 -75.91 -24.88 21.99
CA THR A 2 -74.68 -25.61 21.59
C THR A 2 -74.92 -26.82 20.68
N THR A 3 -73.90 -27.21 19.90
CA THR A 3 -73.31 -28.57 19.66
C THR A 3 -72.42 -28.52 18.40
N ASN A 4 -71.07 -28.68 18.41
CA ASN A 4 -70.21 -29.90 18.43
C ASN A 4 -70.73 -31.05 17.54
N ARG A 5 -69.98 -31.81 16.71
CA ARG A 5 -68.55 -32.22 16.54
C ARG A 5 -68.50 -33.04 15.21
N ASP A 6 -67.44 -33.11 14.39
CA ASP A 6 -66.39 -34.16 14.33
C ASP A 6 -65.60 -33.96 13.01
N LYS A 7 -64.27 -33.80 12.97
CA LYS A 7 -63.15 -34.77 13.04
C LYS A 7 -63.14 -35.89 11.98
N HIS A 8 -62.23 -35.77 10.99
CA HIS A 8 -61.52 -36.91 10.40
C HIS A 8 -60.05 -36.57 10.16
N SER A 9 -59.18 -37.24 10.92
CA SER A 9 -57.71 -37.23 10.82
C SER A 9 -57.24 -38.42 9.96
N ARG A 10 -56.23 -38.21 9.12
CA ARG A 10 -55.55 -39.26 8.33
C ARG A 10 -54.11 -39.42 8.87
N PRO A 11 -53.54 -40.65 8.96
CA PRO A 11 -52.31 -40.90 9.73
C PRO A 11 -51.01 -40.77 8.92
N LEU A 12 -49.93 -40.38 9.61
CA LEU A 12 -48.54 -40.33 9.14
C LEU A 12 -47.85 -41.71 9.27
N PRO A 13 -46.93 -42.08 8.35
CA PRO A 13 -46.10 -43.27 8.49
C PRO A 13 -44.83 -43.03 9.33
N LYS A 14 -44.45 -44.08 10.08
CA LYS A 14 -43.33 -44.17 11.02
C LYS A 14 -41.96 -44.22 10.31
N VAL A 15 -40.97 -43.50 10.86
CA VAL A 15 -39.55 -43.65 10.53
C VAL A 15 -38.88 -44.58 11.54
N SER A 16 -38.14 -45.56 11.01
CA SER A 16 -37.33 -46.54 11.73
C SER A 16 -35.99 -45.95 12.15
N GLU A 17 -35.64 -46.14 13.43
CA GLU A 17 -34.32 -45.83 14.01
C GLU A 17 -33.29 -46.91 13.62
N THR A 18 -32.12 -46.48 13.15
CA THR A 18 -30.91 -47.30 13.07
C THR A 18 -29.70 -46.53 13.61
N SER A 19 -29.19 -47.04 14.73
CA SER A 19 -27.81 -47.16 15.21
C SER A 19 -26.70 -46.24 14.65
N LEU A 20 -25.90 -45.64 15.55
CA LEU A 20 -24.44 -45.83 15.67
C LEU A 20 -23.95 -45.05 16.93
N ALA A 21 -23.46 -45.73 17.97
CA ALA A 21 -22.05 -46.06 18.23
C ALA A 21 -21.28 -44.98 19.02
N SER A 22 -20.83 -45.42 20.20
CA SER A 22 -20.11 -44.70 21.25
C SER A 22 -18.59 -44.75 21.02
N ARG A 23 -17.84 -43.65 21.32
CA ARG A 23 -16.45 -43.63 21.91
C ARG A 23 -15.82 -42.19 21.92
N PRO A 24 -14.72 -41.90 22.65
CA PRO A 24 -14.72 -41.25 23.99
C PRO A 24 -13.82 -39.96 24.02
N PRO A 25 -13.40 -39.38 25.18
CA PRO A 25 -13.01 -37.98 25.29
C PRO A 25 -11.54 -37.69 24.90
N TYR A 26 -11.31 -36.44 24.50
CA TYR A 26 -10.03 -35.88 24.10
C TYR A 26 -9.15 -35.58 25.33
N ASN A 27 -7.92 -36.10 25.35
CA ASN A 27 -6.91 -35.82 26.37
C ASN A 27 -6.25 -34.45 26.15
N ASN A 28 -6.21 -33.64 27.21
CA ASN A 28 -5.37 -32.44 27.32
C ASN A 28 -3.91 -32.85 27.56
N VAL A 29 -3.00 -32.43 26.68
CA VAL A 29 -1.56 -32.39 26.96
C VAL A 29 -1.19 -30.96 27.31
N THR A 30 -0.97 -30.74 28.60
CA THR A 30 -0.24 -29.59 29.13
C THR A 30 1.24 -29.75 28.80
N ASN A 31 1.89 -28.71 28.28
CA ASN A 31 3.33 -28.53 28.45
C ASN A 31 3.61 -27.13 28.99
N LYS A 32 4.12 -27.12 30.23
CA LYS A 32 4.78 -26.00 30.90
C LYS A 32 6.25 -25.96 30.47
N HIS A 33 6.82 -24.74 30.59
CA HIS A 33 8.23 -24.35 30.73
C HIS A 33 8.53 -23.23 29.72
N GLY A 34 9.06 -22.07 30.08
CA GLY A 34 9.52 -21.55 31.36
C GLY A 34 9.72 -20.04 31.23
N ALA A 35 9.56 -19.35 32.36
CA ALA A 35 9.86 -17.92 32.47
C ALA A 35 11.38 -17.70 32.57
N ALA A 36 11.90 -16.71 31.85
CA ALA A 36 13.18 -16.10 32.15
C ALA A 36 13.19 -14.62 31.71
N ASN A 37 13.13 -13.76 32.74
CA ASN A 37 13.71 -12.43 32.92
C ASN A 37 14.00 -11.51 31.71
N MET A 38 13.32 -10.36 31.71
CA MET A 38 13.69 -9.11 31.04
C MET A 38 14.99 -8.50 31.59
N PRO A 39 15.74 -7.79 30.72
CA PRO A 39 16.30 -6.50 31.08
C PRO A 39 15.75 -5.37 30.18
N SER A 40 15.57 -4.20 30.79
CA SER A 40 15.04 -2.98 30.18
C SER A 40 16.07 -2.23 29.32
N ASN A 41 15.52 -1.53 28.30
CA ASN A 41 16.05 -0.37 27.56
C ASN A 41 17.26 -0.53 26.62
N SER A 42 17.00 -0.40 25.31
CA SER A 42 17.25 0.83 24.52
C SER A 42 17.56 0.54 23.04
N LYS A 43 17.14 1.47 22.17
CA LYS A 43 17.50 1.67 20.75
C LYS A 43 16.83 0.77 19.71
N LEU A 44 15.82 1.34 19.04
CA LEU A 44 15.52 1.05 17.63
C LEU A 44 16.80 1.29 16.80
N ALA A 45 17.30 0.25 16.17
CA ALA A 45 18.19 0.35 15.02
C ALA A 45 17.60 -0.55 13.93
N SER A 46 16.83 0.04 13.01
CA SER A 46 16.41 -0.64 11.79
C SER A 46 17.64 -0.81 10.89
N SER A 47 18.18 -2.02 10.88
CA SER A 47 19.19 -2.48 9.93
C SER A 47 18.50 -2.81 8.59
N GLU A 48 18.21 -1.80 7.80
CA GLU A 48 17.89 -1.99 6.38
C GLU A 48 18.88 -1.18 5.55
N ARG A 49 19.79 -1.89 4.87
CA ARG A 49 20.70 -1.29 3.90
C ARG A 49 19.87 -0.85 2.69
N PRO A 50 20.05 0.37 2.17
CA PRO A 50 19.30 0.81 1.00
C PRO A 50 19.71 0.02 -0.25
N VAL A 51 18.69 -0.38 -1.01
CA VAL A 51 18.72 -1.32 -2.17
C VAL A 51 19.70 -0.93 -3.28
N TYR A 52 20.18 0.31 -3.33
CA TYR A 52 21.19 0.74 -4.30
C TYR A 52 22.60 0.17 -4.05
N MET A 53 22.83 -0.47 -2.89
CA MET A 53 24.14 -1.06 -2.52
C MET A 53 24.44 -2.39 -3.24
N ASP A 54 23.45 -2.98 -3.92
CA ASP A 54 23.55 -4.30 -4.57
C ASP A 54 23.60 -4.23 -6.12
N ILE A 55 23.87 -3.05 -6.69
CA ILE A 55 24.01 -2.85 -8.15
C ILE A 55 25.48 -3.07 -8.56
N PRO A 56 25.81 -4.10 -9.37
CA PRO A 56 27.18 -4.45 -9.74
C PRO A 56 27.93 -3.33 -10.49
N GLU A 57 27.25 -2.55 -11.33
CA GLU A 57 27.89 -1.49 -12.12
C GLU A 57 28.39 -0.29 -11.30
N LEU A 58 27.96 -0.13 -10.03
CA LEU A 58 28.35 0.99 -9.17
C LEU A 58 29.44 0.65 -8.14
N GLN A 59 29.88 -0.60 -8.07
CA GLN A 59 31.01 -1.00 -7.22
C GLN A 59 32.39 -0.75 -7.86
N GLN A 60 32.45 -0.55 -9.18
CA GLN A 60 33.70 -0.46 -9.95
C GLN A 60 34.37 0.93 -10.01
N ARG A 61 33.83 1.95 -9.32
CA ARG A 61 34.46 3.27 -9.19
C ARG A 61 34.50 3.79 -7.76
N ARG A 62 34.80 2.91 -6.79
CA ARG A 62 35.11 3.38 -5.44
C ARG A 62 36.63 3.54 -5.31
N PRO A 63 37.15 4.72 -4.91
CA PRO A 63 38.52 4.82 -4.44
C PRO A 63 38.67 4.01 -3.16
N GLU A 64 39.77 3.29 -2.98
CA GLU A 64 40.02 2.56 -1.72
C GLU A 64 40.05 3.51 -0.52
N LEU A 65 39.55 3.03 0.63
CA LEU A 65 39.65 3.76 1.90
C LEU A 65 41.14 3.95 2.25
N GLY A 66 41.64 5.18 2.14
CA GLY A 66 43.02 5.53 2.51
C GLY A 66 43.78 6.42 1.51
N ALA A 67 43.23 6.69 0.33
CA ALA A 67 43.94 7.41 -0.74
C ALA A 67 44.25 8.91 -0.47
N TYR A 68 43.72 9.49 0.62
CA TYR A 68 44.08 10.83 1.08
C TYR A 68 44.67 10.77 2.48
N SER A 69 45.88 10.24 2.58
CA SER A 69 46.79 10.53 3.68
C SER A 69 48.18 10.63 3.08
N GLN A 70 48.96 11.64 3.53
CA GLN A 70 50.23 12.13 2.97
C GLN A 70 50.09 13.37 2.06
N LEU A 71 49.83 14.52 2.69
CA LEU A 71 50.56 15.76 2.41
C LEU A 71 50.45 16.64 3.66
N SER A 72 51.36 16.37 4.60
CA SER A 72 51.62 17.23 5.76
C SER A 72 52.24 18.53 5.27
N VAL A 73 51.53 19.64 5.40
CA VAL A 73 52.15 20.97 5.39
C VAL A 73 52.77 21.15 6.76
N VAL A 74 54.09 21.10 6.82
CA VAL A 74 54.87 21.46 8.01
C VAL A 74 54.89 22.99 8.07
N ASP A 75 54.22 23.55 9.08
CA ASP A 75 54.40 24.94 9.47
C ASP A 75 55.75 25.09 10.19
N HIS A 76 56.69 25.80 9.58
CA HIS A 76 57.85 26.36 10.29
C HIS A 76 57.82 27.88 10.16
N TYR A 77 57.28 28.53 11.19
CA TYR A 77 57.58 29.92 11.53
C TYR A 77 58.59 29.89 12.67
N GLU A 78 59.81 30.39 12.45
CA GLU A 78 60.76 30.64 13.54
C GLU A 78 61.40 32.04 13.40
N MET A 79 60.99 32.87 14.35
CA MET A 79 61.63 33.98 15.08
C MET A 79 62.80 34.78 14.50
N LEU A 80 62.62 36.10 14.58
CA LEU A 80 63.63 37.15 14.56
C LEU A 80 64.47 37.15 15.85
N ALA A 81 65.80 37.26 15.76
CA ALA A 81 66.68 38.03 16.67
C ALA A 81 68.17 37.98 16.22
N PRO A 82 69.04 38.91 16.69
CA PRO A 82 70.07 39.56 15.84
C PRO A 82 71.55 39.27 16.22
N ALA A 83 72.45 40.07 15.61
CA ALA A 83 73.91 40.23 15.81
C ALA A 83 74.79 39.44 14.80
N GLU A 84 75.96 39.87 14.31
CA GLU A 84 76.79 41.07 14.48
C GLU A 84 77.85 41.08 13.35
N ASN A 85 78.46 42.25 13.17
CA ASN A 85 79.67 42.59 12.40
C ASN A 85 80.59 41.48 11.84
N SER A 86 80.95 41.63 10.56
CA SER A 86 82.36 41.59 10.16
C SER A 86 82.65 42.42 8.90
N ARG A 87 83.57 43.37 9.09
CA ARG A 87 84.12 44.32 8.13
C ARG A 87 85.37 43.71 7.48
N VAL A 88 85.42 43.54 6.16
CA VAL A 88 86.71 43.48 5.41
C VAL A 88 86.59 44.12 4.01
N LYS A 89 87.22 45.31 3.94
CA LYS A 89 88.01 45.96 2.87
C LYS A 89 87.59 45.91 1.39
N SER A 90 87.34 47.12 0.90
CA SER A 90 87.37 47.60 -0.48
C SER A 90 88.77 47.50 -1.13
N THR A 91 88.80 47.21 -2.43
CA THR A 91 89.84 47.65 -3.40
C THR A 91 89.23 47.67 -4.83
N PRO A 92 89.82 48.42 -5.79
CA PRO A 92 89.05 49.26 -6.72
C PRO A 92 88.67 48.61 -8.06
N HIS A 93 87.60 49.19 -8.62
CA HIS A 93 87.06 48.97 -9.97
C HIS A 93 88.10 48.95 -11.10
N THR A 94 88.03 47.91 -11.92
CA THR A 94 88.29 48.01 -13.37
C THR A 94 86.95 47.95 -14.10
N PRO A 95 86.63 48.88 -15.03
CA PRO A 95 85.37 48.85 -15.74
C PRO A 95 85.44 47.82 -16.87
N GLN A 96 84.92 46.60 -16.61
CA GLN A 96 84.46 45.76 -17.71
C GLN A 96 83.22 46.42 -18.31
N LYS A 97 83.27 46.72 -19.63
CA LYS A 97 82.10 47.11 -20.42
C LYS A 97 81.05 46.00 -20.35
N VAL A 98 80.09 46.13 -19.45
CA VAL A 98 78.80 45.44 -19.58
C VAL A 98 78.07 46.14 -20.71
N VAL A 99 78.16 45.59 -21.92
CA VAL A 99 77.22 45.92 -23.00
C VAL A 99 75.88 45.39 -22.53
N THR A 100 75.11 46.25 -21.86
CA THR A 100 73.73 45.96 -21.50
C THR A 100 72.95 45.89 -22.80
N ASN A 101 72.62 44.67 -23.23
CA ASN A 101 71.73 44.39 -24.36
C ASN A 101 70.31 44.87 -24.02
N LYS A 102 70.09 46.19 -24.08
CA LYS A 102 68.76 46.82 -23.90
C LYS A 102 67.70 46.20 -24.84
N CYS A 103 68.12 45.72 -26.01
CA CYS A 103 67.26 44.97 -26.94
C CYS A 103 66.75 43.64 -26.38
N VAL A 104 67.54 42.92 -25.59
CA VAL A 104 67.14 41.62 -25.01
C VAL A 104 66.13 41.83 -23.88
N CYS A 105 66.32 42.84 -23.02
CA CYS A 105 65.36 43.15 -21.95
C CYS A 105 64.00 43.62 -22.49
N LEU A 106 63.99 44.42 -23.56
CA LEU A 106 62.77 44.83 -24.25
C LEU A 106 62.04 43.63 -24.87
N ALA A 107 62.76 42.74 -25.55
CA ALA A 107 62.19 41.53 -26.14
C ALA A 107 61.57 40.61 -25.08
N VAL A 108 62.27 40.37 -23.97
CA VAL A 108 61.77 39.57 -22.84
C VAL A 108 60.53 40.23 -22.20
N GLY A 109 60.54 41.55 -22.04
CA GLY A 109 59.40 42.32 -21.54
C GLY A 109 58.17 42.20 -22.44
N CYS A 110 58.33 42.31 -23.76
CA CYS A 110 57.25 42.11 -24.73
C CYS A 110 56.70 40.68 -24.68
N ILE A 111 57.56 39.66 -24.60
CA ILE A 111 57.13 38.26 -24.49
C ILE A 111 56.34 38.02 -23.20
N LEU A 112 56.83 38.51 -22.06
CA LEU A 112 56.12 38.40 -20.78
C LEU A 112 54.76 39.10 -20.82
N PHE A 113 54.70 40.30 -21.41
CA PHE A 113 53.44 41.02 -21.60
C PHE A 113 52.47 40.22 -22.48
N CYS A 114 52.94 39.68 -23.61
CA CYS A 114 52.13 38.81 -24.47
C CYS A 114 51.62 37.57 -23.73
N LEU A 115 52.47 36.92 -22.91
CA LEU A 115 52.07 35.76 -22.10
C LEU A 115 50.99 36.14 -21.08
N VAL A 116 51.11 37.27 -20.41
CA VAL A 116 50.08 37.76 -19.46
C VAL A 116 48.76 38.01 -20.17
N VAL A 117 48.78 38.62 -21.37
CA VAL A 117 47.56 38.85 -22.17
C VAL A 117 46.92 37.53 -22.60
N VAL A 118 47.72 36.56 -23.06
CA VAL A 118 47.21 35.23 -23.45
C VAL A 118 46.61 34.51 -22.24
N LEU A 119 47.26 34.54 -21.09
CA LEU A 119 46.76 33.94 -19.85
C LEU A 119 45.46 34.60 -19.39
N ALA A 120 45.38 35.93 -19.42
CA ALA A 120 44.17 36.67 -19.06
C ALA A 120 42.99 36.33 -20.00
N SER A 121 43.24 36.25 -21.31
CA SER A 121 42.21 35.85 -22.28
C SER A 121 41.75 34.40 -22.05
N SER A 122 42.69 33.48 -21.80
CA SER A 122 42.40 32.08 -21.50
C SER A 122 41.55 31.95 -20.23
N LEU A 123 41.90 32.69 -19.17
CA LEU A 123 41.16 32.70 -17.92
C LEU A 123 39.73 33.25 -18.10
N ALA A 124 39.56 34.31 -18.91
CA ALA A 124 38.26 34.85 -19.24
C ALA A 124 37.38 33.83 -19.99
N THR A 125 37.95 33.10 -20.95
CA THR A 125 37.21 32.05 -21.66
C THR A 125 36.81 30.90 -20.74
N LEU A 126 37.70 30.47 -19.84
CA LEU A 126 37.42 29.47 -18.80
C LEU A 126 36.28 29.91 -17.87
N PHE A 127 36.28 31.18 -17.46
CA PHE A 127 35.20 31.74 -16.63
C PHE A 127 33.85 31.72 -17.36
N VAL A 128 33.82 32.13 -18.63
CA VAL A 128 32.61 32.06 -19.46
C VAL A 128 32.13 30.62 -19.63
N LEU A 129 33.06 29.68 -19.90
CA LEU A 129 32.73 28.27 -20.07
C LEU A 129 32.14 27.68 -18.80
N ARG A 130 32.75 27.96 -17.63
CA ARG A 130 32.27 27.53 -16.32
C ARG A 130 30.86 28.06 -16.06
N ASN A 131 30.63 29.35 -16.27
CA ASN A 131 29.31 29.95 -16.05
C ASN A 131 28.24 29.36 -16.97
N ASN A 132 28.58 29.08 -18.23
CA ASN A 132 27.66 28.42 -19.17
C ASN A 132 27.37 26.98 -18.74
N LEU A 133 28.39 26.26 -18.26
CA LEU A 133 28.22 24.90 -17.74
C LEU A 133 27.32 24.90 -16.49
N ASP A 134 27.61 25.78 -15.52
CA ASP A 134 26.82 25.92 -14.28
C ASP A 134 25.37 26.26 -14.59
N LYS A 135 25.11 27.19 -15.53
CA LYS A 135 23.74 27.52 -15.97
C LYS A 135 23.04 26.34 -16.61
N ASN A 136 23.71 25.59 -17.50
CA ASN A 136 23.12 24.43 -18.17
C ASN A 136 22.86 23.28 -17.18
N LEU A 137 23.80 23.03 -16.27
CA LEU A 137 23.68 21.99 -15.27
C LEU A 137 22.53 22.30 -14.30
N ASN A 138 22.45 23.54 -13.81
CA ASN A 138 21.41 23.98 -12.90
C ASN A 138 20.02 23.96 -13.57
N THR A 139 19.91 24.40 -14.82
CA THR A 139 18.62 24.34 -15.55
C THR A 139 18.15 22.90 -15.73
N LYS A 140 19.03 21.97 -16.14
CA LYS A 140 18.70 20.54 -16.25
C LYS A 140 18.32 19.93 -14.90
N PHE A 141 19.06 20.24 -13.83
CA PHE A 141 18.75 19.75 -12.49
C PHE A 141 17.39 20.26 -12.00
N SER A 142 17.09 21.56 -12.18
CA SER A 142 15.77 22.12 -11.85
C SER A 142 14.64 21.47 -12.65
N SER A 143 14.83 21.22 -13.94
CA SER A 143 13.84 20.50 -14.76
C SER A 143 13.55 19.10 -14.23
N LEU A 144 14.59 18.34 -13.82
CA LEU A 144 14.43 17.00 -13.25
C LEU A 144 13.70 17.03 -11.91
N VAL A 145 14.07 17.95 -11.02
CA VAL A 145 13.40 18.10 -9.72
C VAL A 145 11.94 18.50 -9.90
N ASN A 146 11.64 19.41 -10.84
CA ASN A 146 10.27 19.81 -11.14
C ASN A 146 9.45 18.65 -11.70
N PHE A 147 10.02 17.85 -12.61
CA PHE A 147 9.36 16.66 -13.15
C PHE A 147 9.07 15.61 -12.05
N GLN A 148 10.06 15.32 -11.19
CA GLN A 148 9.87 14.41 -10.06
C GLN A 148 8.79 14.93 -9.10
N SER A 149 8.77 16.23 -8.83
CA SER A 149 7.75 16.88 -7.99
C SER A 149 6.35 16.77 -8.61
N ALA A 150 6.24 16.98 -9.92
CA ALA A 150 4.99 16.84 -10.66
C ALA A 150 4.44 15.40 -10.56
N ILE A 151 5.27 14.39 -10.86
CA ILE A 151 4.88 12.97 -10.72
C ILE A 151 4.45 12.66 -9.29
N LYS A 152 5.24 13.10 -8.30
CA LYS A 152 4.91 12.86 -6.88
C LYS A 152 3.58 13.50 -6.51
N THR A 153 3.31 14.70 -7.02
CA THR A 153 2.06 15.43 -6.77
C THR A 153 0.88 14.73 -7.42
N GLU A 154 1.00 14.31 -8.68
CA GLU A 154 -0.05 13.54 -9.36
C GLU A 154 -0.34 12.23 -8.63
N LEU A 155 0.70 11.47 -8.26
CA LEU A 155 0.53 10.22 -7.50
C LEU A 155 -0.17 10.45 -6.17
N ILE A 156 0.23 11.50 -5.42
CA ILE A 156 -0.41 11.87 -4.16
C ILE A 156 -1.86 12.27 -4.38
N GLN A 157 -2.17 13.00 -5.46
CA GLN A 157 -3.52 13.43 -5.77
C GLN A 157 -4.42 12.24 -6.13
N SER A 158 -3.91 11.30 -6.95
CA SER A 158 -4.60 10.04 -7.23
C SER A 158 -4.84 9.22 -5.95
N LEU A 159 -3.83 9.08 -5.09
CA LEU A 159 -3.97 8.41 -3.79
C LEU A 159 -4.97 9.11 -2.88
N LYS A 160 -4.96 10.44 -2.82
CA LYS A 160 -5.95 11.22 -2.04
C LYS A 160 -7.36 11.01 -2.58
N SER A 161 -7.57 10.97 -3.90
CA SER A 161 -8.89 10.69 -4.46
C SER A 161 -9.39 9.28 -4.10
N LEU A 162 -8.51 8.28 -4.12
CA LEU A 162 -8.82 6.93 -3.66
C LEU A 162 -9.18 6.91 -2.17
N CYS A 163 -8.43 7.65 -1.34
CA CYS A 163 -8.69 7.75 0.10
C CYS A 163 -9.88 8.67 0.45
N SER A 164 -10.28 9.64 -0.37
CA SER A 164 -11.44 10.50 -0.09
C SER A 164 -12.76 9.73 -0.22
N ASN A 165 -12.80 8.67 -1.04
CA ASN A 165 -13.91 7.71 -1.10
C ASN A 165 -13.95 6.77 0.13
N TYR A 166 -12.94 6.85 1.01
CA TYR A 166 -12.81 6.07 2.25
C TYR A 166 -13.56 6.71 3.44
N ASN A 167 -14.13 7.91 3.28
CA ASN A 167 -14.97 8.54 4.29
C ASN A 167 -16.38 7.92 4.40
N GLU A 168 -16.70 6.92 3.58
CA GLU A 168 -17.84 6.04 3.86
C GLU A 168 -17.39 5.01 4.91
N THR A 169 -17.74 5.28 6.16
CA THR A 169 -17.31 4.50 7.32
C THR A 169 -17.69 3.05 7.16
N ILE A 170 -16.69 2.18 6.99
CA ILE A 170 -16.84 0.74 7.13
C ILE A 170 -17.23 0.49 8.58
N ASP A 171 -18.39 -0.11 8.80
CA ASP A 171 -18.90 -0.33 10.15
C ASP A 171 -18.24 -1.54 10.81
N LEU A 172 -17.91 -2.56 10.03
CA LEU A 172 -17.26 -3.76 10.51
C LEU A 172 -16.41 -4.41 9.40
N THR A 173 -15.16 -4.74 9.74
CA THR A 173 -14.26 -5.54 8.89
C THR A 173 -14.03 -6.90 9.54
N ILE A 174 -14.26 -7.97 8.77
CA ILE A 174 -14.15 -9.35 9.20
C ILE A 174 -13.10 -10.03 8.32
N LEU A 175 -12.07 -10.61 8.93
CA LEU A 175 -11.07 -11.39 8.21
C LEU A 175 -11.36 -12.88 8.38
N TYR A 176 -11.54 -13.60 7.28
CA TYR A 176 -11.67 -15.05 7.29
C TYR A 176 -10.89 -15.67 6.14
N SER A 177 -9.94 -16.56 6.46
CA SER A 177 -8.97 -17.09 5.50
C SER A 177 -8.18 -15.96 4.80
N ASP A 178 -8.24 -15.89 3.47
CA ASP A 178 -7.59 -14.88 2.64
C ASP A 178 -8.62 -13.90 2.03
N THR A 179 -9.81 -13.84 2.62
CA THR A 179 -10.89 -12.93 2.22
C THR A 179 -11.22 -11.98 3.35
N CYS A 180 -11.37 -10.71 3.01
CA CYS A 180 -11.88 -9.68 3.89
C CYS A 180 -13.35 -9.43 3.57
N TYR A 181 -14.20 -9.34 4.59
CA TYR A 181 -15.61 -9.01 4.46
C TYR A 181 -15.88 -7.69 5.18
N CYS A 182 -16.54 -6.77 4.48
CA CYS A 182 -16.73 -5.39 4.89
C CYS A 182 -18.22 -5.10 4.96
N LEU A 183 -18.76 -4.95 6.17
CA LEU A 183 -20.15 -4.60 6.37
C LEU A 183 -20.30 -3.08 6.32
N TYR A 184 -21.22 -2.60 5.48
CA TYR A 184 -21.66 -1.23 5.43
C TYR A 184 -23.14 -1.16 5.83
N ARG A 185 -23.47 -0.34 6.83
CA ARG A 185 -24.83 -0.09 7.31
C ARG A 185 -25.59 0.93 6.47
N LYS A 186 -24.95 1.50 5.45
CA LYS A 186 -25.62 2.37 4.47
C LYS A 186 -26.76 1.57 3.82
N GLN A 187 -27.95 2.14 3.82
CA GLN A 187 -29.11 1.52 3.19
C GLN A 187 -29.04 1.75 1.68
N LEU A 188 -28.79 0.70 0.90
CA LEU A 188 -28.77 0.75 -0.57
C LEU A 188 -29.65 -0.35 -1.17
N THR A 189 -30.18 -0.10 -2.36
CA THR A 189 -30.75 -1.17 -3.19
C THR A 189 -29.66 -2.18 -3.52
N TRP A 190 -30.03 -3.41 -3.88
CA TRP A 190 -29.04 -4.44 -4.18
C TRP A 190 -28.07 -4.02 -5.29
N ASP A 191 -28.58 -3.42 -6.38
CA ASP A 191 -27.74 -2.96 -7.49
C ASP A 191 -26.85 -1.77 -7.08
N SER A 192 -27.37 -0.84 -6.27
CA SER A 192 -26.54 0.26 -5.74
C SER A 192 -25.46 -0.25 -4.79
N ALA A 193 -25.74 -1.27 -3.98
CA ALA A 193 -24.77 -1.92 -3.10
C ALA A 193 -23.69 -2.68 -3.90
N ARG A 194 -24.08 -3.33 -5.00
CA ARG A 194 -23.17 -3.97 -5.96
C ARG A 194 -22.20 -2.94 -6.55
N GLU A 195 -22.71 -1.86 -7.11
CA GLU A 195 -21.89 -0.79 -7.68
C GLU A 195 -21.01 -0.11 -6.63
N PHE A 196 -21.53 0.07 -5.41
CA PHE A 196 -20.76 0.57 -4.28
C PHE A 196 -19.54 -0.32 -4.00
N CYS A 197 -19.72 -1.64 -3.87
CA CYS A 197 -18.59 -2.54 -3.59
C CYS A 197 -17.57 -2.48 -4.73
N LEU A 198 -18.02 -2.49 -5.99
CA LEU A 198 -17.13 -2.38 -7.16
C LEU A 198 -16.33 -1.06 -7.15
N SER A 199 -16.92 0.02 -6.67
CA SER A 199 -16.26 1.33 -6.59
C SER A 199 -15.11 1.38 -5.56
N LYS A 200 -15.04 0.43 -4.62
CA LYS A 200 -13.98 0.37 -3.60
C LYS A 200 -12.66 -0.14 -4.14
N GLY A 201 -12.66 -0.79 -5.30
CA GLY A 201 -11.43 -1.09 -6.03
C GLY A 201 -11.45 -2.46 -6.70
N PRO A 202 -10.33 -2.83 -7.34
CA PRO A 202 -10.20 -4.09 -8.06
C PRO A 202 -10.41 -5.28 -7.13
N GLY A 203 -11.28 -6.21 -7.55
CA GLY A 203 -11.58 -7.42 -6.78
C GLY A 203 -12.48 -7.21 -5.57
N VAL A 204 -13.02 -6.00 -5.36
CA VAL A 204 -14.04 -5.75 -4.34
C VAL A 204 -15.43 -5.88 -4.96
N HIS A 205 -16.30 -6.69 -4.36
CA HIS A 205 -17.66 -6.93 -4.84
C HIS A 205 -18.58 -7.36 -3.70
N LEU A 206 -19.90 -7.47 -3.92
CA LEU A 206 -20.79 -8.06 -2.91
C LEU A 206 -20.34 -9.47 -2.56
N ALA A 207 -20.43 -9.83 -1.27
CA ALA A 207 -19.87 -11.07 -0.75
C ALA A 207 -20.51 -12.31 -1.39
N GLU A 208 -19.66 -13.25 -1.79
CA GLU A 208 -20.01 -14.53 -2.39
C GLU A 208 -19.57 -15.64 -1.43
N ILE A 209 -20.53 -16.30 -0.80
CA ILE A 209 -20.27 -17.25 0.28
C ILE A 209 -20.32 -18.67 -0.30
N TYR A 210 -19.17 -19.20 -0.65
CA TYR A 210 -19.10 -20.48 -1.37
C TYR A 210 -19.34 -21.69 -0.48
N ASP A 211 -18.99 -21.64 0.80
CA ASP A 211 -19.01 -22.85 1.63
C ASP A 211 -19.68 -22.61 2.99
N LYS A 212 -20.21 -23.71 3.54
CA LYS A 212 -20.89 -23.71 4.84
C LYS A 212 -19.99 -23.18 5.96
N LYS A 213 -18.68 -23.45 5.93
CA LYS A 213 -17.75 -23.05 6.99
C LYS A 213 -17.57 -21.53 7.02
N THR A 214 -17.50 -20.90 5.84
CA THR A 214 -17.52 -19.43 5.69
C THR A 214 -18.85 -18.87 6.19
N ASN A 215 -19.98 -19.45 5.78
CA ASN A 215 -21.30 -19.02 6.26
C ASN A 215 -21.42 -19.10 7.80
N ASP A 216 -21.11 -20.25 8.39
CA ASP A 216 -21.15 -20.49 9.83
C ASP A 216 -20.23 -19.54 10.62
N TYR A 217 -19.15 -19.05 10.00
CA TYR A 217 -18.26 -18.06 10.60
C TYR A 217 -18.83 -16.64 10.53
N LEU A 218 -19.41 -16.25 9.39
CA LEU A 218 -19.90 -14.89 9.16
C LEU A 218 -21.23 -14.62 9.88
N ILE A 219 -22.17 -15.56 9.83
CA ILE A 219 -23.55 -15.35 10.31
C ILE A 219 -23.61 -14.86 11.77
N PRO A 220 -22.91 -15.47 12.76
CA PRO A 220 -22.95 -14.97 14.14
C PRO A 220 -22.43 -13.54 14.29
N ILE A 221 -21.44 -13.16 13.48
CA ILE A 221 -20.85 -11.81 13.49
C ILE A 221 -21.84 -10.81 12.89
N LEU A 222 -22.48 -11.17 11.77
CA LEU A 222 -23.52 -10.35 11.15
C LEU A 222 -24.74 -10.20 12.08
N GLN A 223 -25.13 -11.24 12.78
CA GLN A 223 -26.20 -11.19 13.78
C GLN A 223 -25.84 -10.25 14.94
N ALA A 224 -24.62 -10.33 15.46
CA ALA A 224 -24.13 -9.44 16.52
C ALA A 224 -24.04 -7.97 16.08
N SER A 225 -23.99 -7.71 14.76
CA SER A 225 -23.98 -6.35 14.22
C SER A 225 -25.31 -5.63 14.39
N GLN A 226 -26.41 -6.31 14.75
CA GLN A 226 -27.72 -5.67 15.04
C GLN A 226 -28.21 -4.76 13.91
N THR A 227 -28.13 -5.21 12.66
CA THR A 227 -28.80 -4.51 11.55
C THR A 227 -30.31 -4.59 11.70
N ASN A 228 -31.00 -3.48 11.45
CA ASN A 228 -32.46 -3.40 11.57
C ASN A 228 -33.20 -4.11 10.41
N THR A 229 -32.49 -4.43 9.33
CA THR A 229 -32.99 -5.20 8.18
C THR A 229 -32.06 -6.38 7.87
N GLY A 230 -32.43 -7.20 6.88
CA GLY A 230 -31.51 -8.15 6.26
C GLY A 230 -30.28 -7.46 5.63
N ILE A 231 -29.31 -8.24 5.16
CA ILE A 231 -28.04 -7.76 4.59
C ILE A 231 -27.88 -8.34 3.18
N TRP A 232 -27.59 -7.49 2.19
CA TRP A 232 -27.36 -7.95 0.82
C TRP A 232 -26.05 -8.74 0.68
N LEU A 233 -26.13 -9.82 -0.11
CA LEU A 233 -25.02 -10.64 -0.59
C LEU A 233 -24.98 -10.62 -2.13
N GLY A 234 -23.94 -11.21 -2.71
CA GLY A 234 -23.66 -11.13 -4.15
C GLY A 234 -24.50 -12.04 -5.05
N GLY A 235 -25.44 -12.81 -4.52
CA GLY A 235 -26.25 -13.73 -5.33
C GLY A 235 -27.42 -13.04 -6.03
N SER A 236 -27.70 -13.41 -7.28
CA SER A 236 -28.93 -13.04 -7.98
C SER A 236 -29.31 -14.04 -9.07
N ASP A 237 -30.58 -14.08 -9.44
CA ASP A 237 -31.10 -14.81 -10.60
C ASP A 237 -31.71 -13.89 -11.68
N LEU A 238 -31.45 -12.58 -11.59
CA LEU A 238 -31.87 -11.54 -12.54
C LEU A 238 -31.60 -11.86 -14.02
N VAL A 239 -30.59 -12.69 -14.31
CA VAL A 239 -30.26 -13.10 -15.69
C VAL A 239 -31.25 -14.13 -16.21
N LYS A 240 -31.68 -15.06 -15.35
CA LYS A 240 -32.60 -16.14 -15.67
C LYS A 240 -33.22 -16.66 -14.38
N GLU A 241 -34.54 -16.44 -14.26
CA GLU A 241 -35.38 -16.93 -13.16
C GLU A 241 -35.06 -18.39 -12.81
N GLY A 242 -34.85 -18.65 -11.51
CA GLY A 242 -34.56 -19.96 -10.96
C GLY A 242 -33.10 -20.43 -11.17
N VAL A 243 -32.26 -19.65 -11.83
CA VAL A 243 -30.82 -19.92 -11.98
C VAL A 243 -30.01 -18.88 -11.21
N TRP A 244 -29.72 -19.21 -9.95
CA TRP A 244 -28.97 -18.35 -9.05
C TRP A 244 -27.47 -18.36 -9.37
N LEU A 245 -26.94 -17.19 -9.68
CA LEU A 245 -25.53 -16.96 -9.94
C LEU A 245 -24.95 -16.01 -8.91
N TRP A 246 -23.71 -16.28 -8.53
CA TRP A 246 -22.84 -15.30 -7.93
C TRP A 246 -22.58 -14.15 -8.92
N ASN A 247 -22.92 -12.92 -8.54
CA ASN A 247 -22.95 -11.81 -9.49
C ASN A 247 -21.57 -11.41 -10.01
N TYR A 248 -20.50 -11.53 -9.23
CA TYR A 248 -19.17 -11.18 -9.69
C TYR A 248 -18.53 -12.33 -10.45
N THR A 249 -18.48 -13.54 -9.86
CA THR A 249 -17.79 -14.69 -10.48
C THR A 249 -18.60 -15.41 -11.55
N LYS A 250 -19.93 -15.19 -11.60
CA LYS A 250 -20.88 -15.89 -12.48
C LYS A 250 -20.97 -17.39 -12.23
N ILE A 251 -20.46 -17.87 -11.11
CA ILE A 251 -20.54 -19.28 -10.71
C ILE A 251 -21.95 -19.56 -10.17
N PRO A 252 -22.61 -20.66 -10.55
CA PRO A 252 -23.88 -21.06 -9.95
C PRO A 252 -23.75 -21.26 -8.43
N ILE A 253 -24.70 -20.72 -7.65
CA ILE A 253 -24.64 -20.78 -6.18
C ILE A 253 -24.70 -22.22 -5.68
N GLU A 254 -25.39 -23.10 -6.41
CA GLU A 254 -25.50 -24.54 -6.10
C GLU A 254 -24.21 -25.35 -6.29
N THR A 255 -23.17 -24.77 -6.93
CA THR A 255 -21.91 -25.47 -7.24
C THR A 255 -21.21 -26.04 -6.00
N PHE A 256 -21.40 -25.41 -4.83
CA PHE A 256 -20.65 -25.72 -3.61
C PHE A 256 -21.51 -26.32 -2.47
N ASN A 257 -22.63 -26.97 -2.83
CA ASN A 257 -23.61 -27.64 -1.96
C ASN A 257 -23.04 -28.21 -0.62
N PRO A 258 -23.68 -28.00 0.56
CA PRO A 258 -25.02 -27.47 0.80
C PRO A 258 -25.15 -25.95 0.64
N THR A 259 -26.21 -25.50 -0.05
CA THR A 259 -26.66 -24.09 -0.03
C THR A 259 -27.14 -23.70 1.37
N GLN A 260 -27.17 -22.41 1.68
CA GLN A 260 -27.58 -21.89 3.00
C GLN A 260 -28.94 -21.19 2.98
N TRP A 261 -29.77 -21.50 1.97
CA TRP A 261 -31.17 -21.11 1.89
C TRP A 261 -31.94 -21.47 3.15
N ALA A 262 -32.78 -20.55 3.61
CA ALA A 262 -33.77 -20.85 4.62
C ALA A 262 -34.75 -21.94 4.13
N PRO A 263 -35.43 -22.63 5.06
CA PRO A 263 -36.48 -23.55 4.68
C PRO A 263 -37.53 -22.86 3.79
N ASN A 264 -37.75 -23.44 2.60
CA ASN A 264 -38.64 -22.97 1.52
C ASN A 264 -38.11 -21.81 0.65
N GLU A 265 -36.86 -21.38 0.83
CA GLU A 265 -36.20 -20.42 -0.05
C GLU A 265 -35.32 -21.11 -1.11
N PRO A 266 -35.10 -20.49 -2.29
CA PRO A 266 -35.73 -19.24 -2.73
C PRO A 266 -37.20 -19.44 -3.13
N SER A 267 -38.09 -18.56 -2.70
CA SER A 267 -39.55 -18.70 -2.86
C SER A 267 -40.14 -17.88 -4.00
N ASN A 268 -39.38 -16.93 -4.55
CA ASN A 268 -39.81 -15.91 -5.51
C ASN A 268 -41.15 -15.29 -5.09
N PHE A 269 -41.25 -14.83 -3.83
CA PHE A 269 -42.52 -14.41 -3.27
C PHE A 269 -43.07 -13.18 -4.00
N ARG A 270 -44.37 -13.22 -4.34
CA ARG A 270 -45.06 -12.12 -5.01
C ARG A 270 -46.25 -11.66 -4.19
N SER A 271 -46.39 -10.34 -4.04
CA SER A 271 -47.57 -9.74 -3.42
C SER A 271 -47.98 -8.47 -4.16
N ARG A 272 -49.10 -7.85 -3.76
CA ARG A 272 -49.52 -6.55 -4.30
C ARG A 272 -48.50 -5.43 -4.09
N PHE A 273 -47.53 -5.63 -3.19
CA PHE A 273 -46.49 -4.65 -2.82
C PHE A 273 -45.07 -5.16 -3.03
N THR A 274 -44.89 -6.44 -3.34
CA THR A 274 -43.58 -7.05 -3.58
C THR A 274 -43.55 -7.60 -4.99
N LEU A 275 -42.66 -7.03 -5.80
CA LEU A 275 -42.30 -7.60 -7.10
C LEU A 275 -41.49 -8.88 -6.89
N GLU A 276 -41.22 -9.58 -7.99
CA GLU A 276 -40.38 -10.78 -8.04
C GLU A 276 -39.05 -10.59 -7.28
N GLU A 277 -38.61 -11.66 -6.62
CA GLU A 277 -37.48 -11.66 -5.70
C GLU A 277 -36.26 -12.29 -6.36
N HIS A 278 -35.32 -11.43 -6.76
CA HIS A 278 -34.16 -11.87 -7.55
C HIS A 278 -32.81 -11.57 -6.90
N CYS A 279 -32.80 -11.07 -5.66
CA CYS A 279 -31.60 -10.61 -4.99
C CYS A 279 -31.40 -11.32 -3.65
N LEU A 280 -30.19 -11.83 -3.44
CA LEU A 280 -29.84 -12.61 -2.25
C LEU A 280 -29.60 -11.69 -1.05
N GLU A 281 -30.31 -11.96 0.04
CA GLU A 281 -30.00 -11.42 1.37
C GLU A 281 -29.76 -12.51 2.40
N VAL A 282 -29.15 -12.13 3.52
CA VAL A 282 -29.41 -12.80 4.81
C VAL A 282 -30.49 -12.01 5.55
N PHE A 283 -31.63 -12.63 5.83
CA PHE A 283 -32.74 -11.96 6.49
C PHE A 283 -32.59 -12.04 8.02
N ASN A 284 -33.05 -11.01 8.73
CA ASN A 284 -32.90 -10.91 10.19
C ASN A 284 -34.20 -11.12 10.99
N HIS A 285 -35.33 -11.38 10.33
CA HIS A 285 -36.67 -11.22 10.92
C HIS A 285 -37.54 -12.49 10.96
N THR A 286 -37.08 -13.63 10.45
CA THR A 286 -37.79 -14.92 10.59
C THR A 286 -36.88 -15.98 11.21
N THR A 287 -37.43 -17.10 11.67
CA THR A 287 -36.66 -18.22 12.24
C THR A 287 -36.57 -19.33 11.20
N PRO A 288 -35.37 -19.88 10.93
CA PRO A 288 -34.06 -19.54 11.47
C PRO A 288 -33.54 -18.16 11.00
N ILE A 289 -33.06 -17.36 11.94
CA ILE A 289 -32.52 -16.01 11.65
C ILE A 289 -31.21 -16.09 10.87
N PHE A 290 -30.96 -15.10 10.02
CA PHE A 290 -29.72 -14.94 9.24
C PHE A 290 -29.38 -16.12 8.33
N MET A 291 -30.39 -16.78 7.77
CA MET A 291 -30.22 -17.68 6.63
C MET A 291 -30.42 -16.92 5.31
N TRP A 292 -30.10 -17.56 4.18
CA TRP A 292 -30.28 -16.92 2.87
C TRP A 292 -31.76 -16.85 2.49
N ASN A 293 -32.17 -15.72 1.91
CA ASN A 293 -33.49 -15.45 1.38
C ASN A 293 -33.35 -14.68 0.07
N ASP A 294 -34.23 -14.95 -0.89
CA ASP A 294 -34.41 -14.09 -2.05
C ASP A 294 -35.35 -12.94 -1.67
N HIS A 295 -34.99 -11.74 -2.10
CA HIS A 295 -35.80 -10.57 -1.82
C HIS A 295 -35.85 -9.67 -3.04
N SER A 296 -36.93 -8.90 -3.16
CA SER A 296 -37.09 -7.94 -4.25
C SER A 296 -35.96 -6.91 -4.27
N CYS A 297 -35.30 -6.77 -5.43
CA CYS A 297 -34.15 -5.89 -5.67
C CYS A 297 -34.49 -4.38 -5.75
N THR A 298 -35.77 -4.04 -5.65
CA THR A 298 -36.34 -2.76 -6.07
C THR A 298 -35.91 -1.58 -5.19
N GLU A 299 -36.19 -0.36 -5.66
CA GLU A 299 -35.91 0.89 -4.95
C GLU A 299 -36.54 1.00 -3.56
N TYR A 300 -37.63 0.28 -3.31
CA TYR A 300 -38.30 0.25 -2.01
C TYR A 300 -37.56 -0.62 -0.98
N ASN A 301 -36.56 -1.40 -1.42
CA ASN A 301 -35.81 -2.34 -0.59
C ASN A 301 -34.34 -1.93 -0.47
N THR A 302 -34.08 -1.01 0.45
CA THR A 302 -32.71 -0.61 0.80
C THR A 302 -32.26 -1.29 2.08
N LYS A 303 -31.05 -1.84 2.08
CA LYS A 303 -30.50 -2.63 3.21
C LYS A 303 -29.00 -2.37 3.39
N PRO A 304 -28.41 -2.71 4.55
CA PRO A 304 -26.98 -2.90 4.69
C PRO A 304 -26.50 -3.97 3.73
N PHE A 305 -25.20 -4.00 3.47
CA PHE A 305 -24.63 -4.94 2.53
C PHE A 305 -23.22 -5.34 2.92
N LEU A 306 -22.85 -6.57 2.56
CA LEU A 306 -21.54 -7.12 2.82
C LEU A 306 -20.74 -7.12 1.52
N CYS A 307 -19.67 -6.31 1.45
CA CYS A 307 -18.66 -6.46 0.40
C CYS A 307 -17.65 -7.54 0.82
N GLN A 308 -16.99 -8.15 -0.16
CA GLN A 308 -15.78 -8.93 0.05
C GLN A 308 -14.64 -8.38 -0.80
N SER A 309 -13.41 -8.59 -0.34
CA SER A 309 -12.19 -8.25 -1.06
C SER A 309 -11.06 -9.25 -0.79
N PRO A 310 -10.11 -9.40 -1.71
CA PRO A 310 -8.92 -10.19 -1.46
C PRO A 310 -8.06 -9.53 -0.37
N LYS A 311 -7.48 -10.35 0.49
CA LYS A 311 -6.47 -9.92 1.44
C LYS A 311 -5.17 -9.62 0.70
N ILE A 312 -4.63 -8.40 0.86
CA ILE A 312 -3.32 -8.02 0.29
C ILE A 312 -2.34 -7.80 1.45
N GLY A 313 -1.38 -8.72 1.58
CA GLY A 313 -0.47 -8.76 2.72
C GLY A 313 -1.22 -9.00 4.04
N SER A 314 -1.11 -8.06 4.98
CA SER A 314 -1.81 -8.10 6.27
C SER A 314 -3.00 -7.15 6.35
N ARG A 315 -3.44 -6.55 5.23
CA ARG A 315 -4.47 -5.51 5.20
C ARG A 315 -5.69 -5.94 4.40
N CYS A 316 -6.85 -5.53 4.91
CA CYS A 316 -8.11 -5.59 4.19
C CYS A 316 -8.35 -4.28 3.44
N PHE A 317 -8.86 -4.41 2.21
CA PHE A 317 -9.29 -3.29 1.40
C PHE A 317 -10.81 -3.27 1.39
N CYS A 318 -11.33 -2.48 2.30
CA CYS A 318 -12.70 -2.05 2.47
C CYS A 318 -12.64 -0.51 2.42
#